data_AF-A0AAE1I5D9-F1
#
_entry.id   AF-A0AAE1I5D9-F1
#
_cell.length_a   1.000
_cell.length_b   1.000
_cell.length_c   1.000
_cell.angle_alpha   90.00
_cell.angle_beta   90.00
_cell.angle_gamma   90.00
#
_symmetry.space_group_name_H-M   'P 1'
#
loop_
_entity.id
_entity.type
_entity.pdbx_description
1 polymer ?
#
loop_
_entity_poly.entity_id
_entity_poly.type
_entity_poly.pdbx_seq_one_letter_code
_entity_poly.pdbx_strand_id
1 'polypeptide(L)'
;MQSKSQQPQRPSATDMMACFSLREESLNSRPLRLLITATGTRHSSWAQPLVVRLSKDRRIEMRAVVDDPSPRLNQLIITIQNSPMAQEPVGPEDVSSKHTGLNIHDLVEWADLLVCVPLDIRKIETLLAGGGDTFLDDLLRSWNEAQKGCIMVPGMDDSAWLSPIVQQQLGEVQREWPCIRVMQPILWHYEDAAHPQQATNWSGFRDLLDLIQNQADLLNLGRDGEATGRTAATSELHAMTLPGLPFELWSKVLKFTGDWELAAALGINTSLPVPTEWNMRVEDLSDPLLIYSHELERAVLACNITAICQKLSQAPADFQILPVLVVKLITRFALVKVLTYLESNHPQLFKAFDGAFLPTKASAYYPQVKVLDYWKNSPHFQNRHVYDTEAIDGACKNGHVHILQWWKQSGLPLLYTKVSLEQASGNGLILVLEWWRDAAALDHNIVLKTGRSLLWAATNGQADVLRWWHASGIQMGYSGGVAFTASRWGHVHVLETWRKLQGDGNVLFDAEEVIFIATARQHVEVLEWWRQFARGTLDGMNGRGVKVKFRTRRIQEAVESAPKSQEWWFRYRLGIGKDQDWWPSFLAL
;
A
#
# COMPACT_ATOMS: atom_id res chain seq x y z
N MET A 1 -24.44 -30.74 45.54
CA MET A 1 -24.27 -30.64 44.07
C MET A 1 -22.98 -29.88 43.81
N GLN A 2 -21.93 -30.59 43.36
CA GLN A 2 -20.61 -30.01 43.11
C GLN A 2 -20.66 -29.11 41.86
N SER A 3 -20.20 -27.87 42.00
CA SER A 3 -20.00 -26.94 40.90
C SER A 3 -18.86 -27.45 40.01
N LYS A 4 -19.20 -27.87 38.78
CA LYS A 4 -18.20 -28.18 37.76
C LYS A 4 -17.39 -26.93 37.45
N SER A 5 -16.13 -26.93 37.84
CA SER A 5 -15.12 -25.98 37.35
C SER A 5 -14.97 -26.19 35.84
N GLN A 6 -15.42 -25.21 35.05
CA GLN A 6 -15.08 -25.17 33.62
C GLN A 6 -13.56 -25.02 33.50
N GLN A 7 -12.92 -25.97 32.83
CA GLN A 7 -11.52 -25.81 32.41
C GLN A 7 -11.42 -24.58 31.51
N PRO A 8 -10.32 -23.80 31.58
CA PRO A 8 -10.09 -22.71 30.65
C PRO A 8 -10.12 -23.27 29.22
N GLN A 9 -10.98 -22.69 28.37
CA GLN A 9 -11.09 -23.09 26.97
C GLN A 9 -9.72 -22.95 26.30
N ARG A 10 -9.29 -23.99 25.58
CA ARG A 10 -8.10 -23.90 24.73
C ARG A 10 -8.28 -22.72 23.76
N PRO A 11 -7.20 -21.98 23.43
CA PRO A 11 -7.28 -20.96 22.39
C PRO A 11 -7.92 -21.56 21.14
N SER A 12 -8.83 -20.83 20.50
CA SER A 12 -9.52 -21.38 19.34
C SER A 12 -8.49 -21.72 18.26
N ALA A 13 -8.70 -22.80 17.50
CA ALA A 13 -7.79 -23.16 16.41
C ALA A 13 -7.59 -21.99 15.42
N THR A 14 -8.62 -21.15 15.29
CA THR A 14 -8.64 -19.89 14.53
C THR A 14 -7.64 -18.87 15.06
N ASP A 15 -7.49 -18.72 16.39
CA ASP A 15 -6.54 -17.79 17.00
C ASP A 15 -5.09 -18.22 16.77
N MET A 16 -4.81 -19.52 16.85
CA MET A 16 -3.47 -20.06 16.59
C MET A 16 -3.10 -19.95 15.11
N MET A 17 -4.00 -20.32 14.19
CA MET A 17 -3.82 -20.15 12.73
C MET A 17 -3.59 -18.68 12.35
N ALA A 18 -4.26 -17.74 13.01
CA ALA A 18 -4.07 -16.31 12.79
C ALA A 18 -2.64 -15.85 13.15
N CYS A 19 -2.02 -16.42 14.19
CA CYS A 19 -0.64 -16.11 14.60
C CYS A 19 0.40 -16.60 13.58
N PHE A 20 0.15 -17.73 12.91
CA PHE A 20 1.05 -18.25 11.87
C PHE A 20 0.96 -17.46 10.55
N SER A 21 -0.19 -16.84 10.28
CA SER A 21 -0.48 -16.06 9.07
C SER A 21 -0.25 -14.56 9.21
N LEU A 22 0.41 -14.09 10.28
CA LEU A 22 0.94 -12.72 10.36
C LEU A 22 2.06 -12.56 9.32
N ARG A 23 1.68 -12.35 8.06
CA ARG A 23 2.54 -11.73 7.07
C ARG A 23 2.26 -10.24 7.15
N GLU A 24 3.31 -9.43 7.10
CA GLU A 24 3.16 -8.04 6.68
C GLU A 24 2.56 -8.09 5.26
N GLU A 25 1.26 -7.86 5.13
CA GLU A 25 0.75 -7.23 3.92
C GLU A 25 1.42 -5.86 3.90
N SER A 26 2.61 -5.80 3.30
CA SER A 26 3.47 -4.65 3.40
C SER A 26 2.82 -3.49 2.65
N LEU A 27 2.17 -2.59 3.39
CA LEU A 27 1.82 -1.26 2.90
C LEU A 27 3.05 -0.50 2.36
N ASN A 28 4.26 -1.00 2.65
CA ASN A 28 5.56 -0.44 2.28
C ASN A 28 5.88 -0.56 0.78
N SER A 29 5.25 -1.48 0.04
CA SER A 29 5.36 -1.48 -1.43
C SER A 29 4.15 -2.18 -2.03
N ARG A 30 3.42 -1.46 -2.88
CA ARG A 30 2.27 -1.97 -3.63
C ARG A 30 2.68 -2.06 -5.10
N PRO A 31 2.61 -3.24 -5.74
CA PRO A 31 2.85 -3.31 -7.16
C PRO A 31 1.75 -2.57 -7.91
N LEU A 32 2.12 -1.82 -8.94
CA LEU A 32 1.19 -1.27 -9.92
C LEU A 32 0.57 -2.43 -10.69
N ARG A 33 -0.74 -2.62 -10.55
CA ARG A 33 -1.48 -3.66 -11.27
C ARG A 33 -1.98 -3.11 -12.60
N LEU A 34 -1.32 -3.52 -13.67
CA LEU A 34 -1.56 -3.06 -15.02
C LEU A 34 -2.46 -4.05 -15.77
N LEU A 35 -3.58 -3.56 -16.30
CA LEU A 35 -4.41 -4.31 -17.23
C LEU A 35 -4.11 -3.82 -18.66
N ILE A 36 -3.64 -4.73 -19.51
CA ILE A 36 -3.27 -4.40 -20.89
C ILE A 36 -4.34 -4.95 -21.82
N THR A 37 -4.81 -4.14 -22.76
CA THR A 37 -5.77 -4.58 -23.76
C THR A 37 -5.24 -4.32 -25.16
N ALA A 38 -5.56 -5.21 -26.09
CA ALA A 38 -5.19 -5.05 -27.50
C ALA A 38 -6.30 -5.64 -28.37
N THR A 39 -6.72 -4.87 -29.37
CA THR A 39 -7.80 -5.26 -30.28
C THR A 39 -7.28 -5.52 -31.68
N GLY A 40 -7.73 -6.62 -32.27
CA GLY A 40 -7.35 -7.12 -33.58
C GLY A 40 -6.38 -8.31 -33.51
N THR A 41 -6.64 -9.30 -34.36
CA THR A 41 -5.89 -10.57 -34.40
C THR A 41 -4.40 -10.38 -34.67
N ARG A 42 -4.02 -9.45 -35.56
CA ARG A 42 -2.60 -9.11 -35.82
C ARG A 42 -2.02 -8.11 -34.83
N HIS A 43 -2.89 -7.30 -34.22
CA HIS A 43 -2.50 -6.17 -33.37
C HIS A 43 -2.23 -6.57 -31.93
N SER A 44 -2.72 -7.74 -31.49
CA SER A 44 -2.41 -8.32 -30.18
C SER A 44 -0.90 -8.53 -29.96
N SER A 45 -0.11 -8.57 -31.04
CA SER A 45 1.36 -8.65 -31.00
C SER A 45 2.02 -7.39 -30.40
N TRP A 46 1.37 -6.22 -30.42
CA TRP A 46 1.91 -4.97 -29.87
C TRP A 46 1.94 -4.93 -28.34
N ALA A 47 1.07 -5.68 -27.67
CA ALA A 47 1.11 -5.84 -26.22
C ALA A 47 2.36 -6.62 -25.76
N GLN A 48 2.90 -7.50 -26.61
CA GLN A 48 4.00 -8.40 -26.22
C GLN A 48 5.31 -7.66 -25.92
N PRO A 49 5.83 -6.74 -26.76
CA PRO A 49 7.01 -5.95 -26.43
C PRO A 49 6.87 -5.15 -25.13
N LEU A 50 5.68 -4.60 -24.88
CA LEU A 50 5.37 -3.86 -23.66
C LEU A 50 5.52 -4.75 -22.42
N VAL A 51 4.87 -5.91 -22.43
CA VAL A 51 4.94 -6.90 -21.33
C VAL A 51 6.36 -7.42 -21.12
N VAL A 52 7.12 -7.68 -22.19
CA VAL A 52 8.50 -8.17 -22.08
C VAL A 52 9.42 -7.10 -21.46
N ARG A 53 9.19 -5.82 -21.72
CA ARG A 53 9.99 -4.73 -21.14
C ARG A 53 9.64 -4.50 -19.68
N LEU A 54 8.35 -4.44 -19.37
CA LEU A 54 7.85 -4.16 -18.02
C LEU A 54 8.00 -5.34 -17.05
N SER A 55 8.05 -6.59 -17.55
CA SER A 55 8.23 -7.78 -16.68
C SER A 55 9.56 -7.82 -15.93
N LYS A 56 10.52 -6.97 -16.29
CA LYS A 56 11.78 -6.79 -15.56
C LYS A 56 11.59 -6.00 -14.26
N ASP A 57 10.57 -5.15 -14.17
CA ASP A 57 10.28 -4.37 -12.97
C ASP A 57 9.34 -5.16 -12.05
N ARG A 58 9.84 -5.52 -10.87
CA ARG A 58 9.06 -6.28 -9.87
C ARG A 58 7.93 -5.44 -9.24
N ARG A 59 7.93 -4.13 -9.44
CA ARG A 59 6.90 -3.21 -8.95
C ARG A 59 5.66 -3.21 -9.85
N ILE A 60 5.66 -3.93 -10.97
CA ILE A 60 4.54 -3.94 -11.91
C ILE A 60 4.02 -5.37 -12.07
N GLU A 61 2.76 -5.57 -11.70
CA GLU A 61 2.03 -6.82 -11.93
C GLU A 61 1.12 -6.63 -13.14
N MET A 62 1.09 -7.58 -14.07
CA MET A 62 0.39 -7.40 -15.35
C MET A 62 -0.62 -8.52 -15.61
N ARG A 63 -1.76 -8.14 -16.19
CA ARG A 63 -2.72 -9.05 -16.83
C ARG A 63 -3.10 -8.48 -18.19
N ALA A 64 -3.55 -9.31 -19.11
CA ALA A 64 -3.97 -8.84 -20.43
C ALA A 64 -5.32 -9.40 -20.88
N VAL A 65 -6.11 -8.56 -21.57
CA VAL A 65 -7.34 -8.96 -22.28
C VAL A 65 -7.11 -8.69 -23.77
N VAL A 66 -7.01 -9.74 -24.58
CA VAL A 66 -6.63 -9.63 -26.00
C VAL A 66 -7.48 -10.54 -26.88
N ASP A 67 -7.68 -10.16 -28.14
CA ASP A 67 -8.47 -10.96 -29.09
C ASP A 67 -7.78 -12.30 -29.42
N ASP A 68 -6.46 -12.28 -29.63
CA ASP A 68 -5.66 -13.46 -29.95
C ASP A 68 -4.37 -13.52 -29.09
N PRO A 69 -4.38 -14.28 -27.98
CA PRO A 69 -3.26 -14.33 -27.06
C PRO A 69 -2.08 -15.13 -27.61
N SER A 70 -0.92 -14.47 -27.79
CA SER A 70 0.29 -15.15 -28.25
C SER A 70 0.83 -16.14 -27.20
N PRO A 71 1.48 -17.26 -27.62
CA PRO A 71 2.06 -18.22 -26.67
C PRO A 71 3.06 -17.59 -25.70
N ARG A 72 3.81 -16.58 -26.15
CA ARG A 72 4.79 -15.86 -25.34
C ARG A 72 4.13 -14.95 -24.30
N LEU A 73 2.96 -14.40 -24.62
CA LEU A 73 2.17 -13.60 -23.66
C LEU A 73 1.65 -14.49 -22.52
N ASN A 74 1.10 -15.66 -22.87
CA ASN A 74 0.56 -16.65 -21.92
C ASN A 74 1.63 -17.21 -20.95
N GLN A 75 2.89 -17.23 -21.38
CA GLN A 75 4.00 -17.68 -20.54
C GLN A 75 4.43 -16.64 -19.49
N LEU A 76 4.19 -15.34 -19.74
CA LEU A 76 4.68 -14.25 -18.90
C LEU A 76 3.63 -13.73 -17.93
N ILE A 77 2.36 -13.68 -18.36
CA ILE A 77 1.27 -13.06 -17.60
C ILE A 77 -0.03 -13.85 -17.76
N ILE A 78 -0.99 -13.57 -16.88
CA ILE A 78 -2.36 -14.09 -17.05
C ILE A 78 -3.01 -13.33 -18.21
N THR A 79 -3.48 -14.08 -19.19
CA THR A 79 -4.17 -13.57 -20.38
C THR A 79 -5.62 -14.05 -20.39
N ILE A 80 -6.49 -13.18 -20.87
CA ILE A 80 -7.93 -13.40 -20.99
C ILE A 80 -8.28 -13.14 -22.45
N GLN A 81 -8.97 -14.09 -23.08
CA GLN A 81 -9.39 -13.93 -24.46
C GLN A 81 -10.62 -13.03 -24.51
N ASN A 82 -10.60 -12.02 -25.36
CA ASN A 82 -11.77 -11.20 -25.63
C ASN A 82 -12.76 -12.00 -26.48
N SER A 83 -13.88 -12.41 -25.88
CA SER A 83 -14.95 -13.16 -26.54
C SER A 83 -16.24 -12.36 -26.64
N PRO A 84 -17.11 -12.64 -27.64
CA PRO A 84 -18.48 -12.14 -27.63
C PRO A 84 -19.20 -12.60 -26.35
N MET A 85 -20.01 -11.73 -25.76
CA MET A 85 -20.86 -12.08 -24.63
C MET A 85 -22.01 -12.96 -25.16
N ALA A 86 -22.00 -14.25 -24.83
CA ALA A 86 -23.09 -15.14 -25.21
C ALA A 86 -24.37 -14.75 -24.43
N GLN A 87 -25.47 -14.50 -25.14
CA GLN A 87 -26.81 -14.60 -24.54
C GLN A 87 -27.00 -16.07 -24.14
N GLU A 88 -27.17 -16.37 -22.86
CA GLU A 88 -27.42 -17.74 -22.38
C GLU A 88 -28.63 -18.34 -23.15
N PRO A 89 -28.47 -19.46 -23.88
CA PRO A 89 -29.61 -20.30 -24.18
C PRO A 89 -29.92 -21.10 -22.91
N VAL A 90 -31.11 -20.90 -22.36
CA VAL A 90 -31.70 -21.78 -21.34
C VAL A 90 -31.85 -23.17 -21.96
N GLY A 91 -30.90 -24.06 -21.71
CA GLY A 91 -30.91 -25.44 -22.19
C GLY A 91 -30.15 -26.35 -21.21
N PRO A 92 -30.66 -27.55 -20.90
CA PRO A 92 -30.11 -28.37 -19.83
C PRO A 92 -28.86 -29.13 -20.30
N GLU A 93 -27.88 -29.14 -19.41
CA GLU A 93 -26.77 -30.10 -19.31
C GLU A 93 -25.90 -30.29 -20.56
N ASP A 94 -24.78 -29.55 -20.60
CA ASP A 94 -23.52 -30.19 -20.99
C ASP A 94 -22.30 -29.55 -20.30
N VAL A 95 -21.56 -30.40 -19.59
CA VAL A 95 -20.42 -30.06 -18.74
C VAL A 95 -19.15 -30.13 -19.58
N SER A 96 -18.51 -28.99 -19.93
CA SER A 96 -17.03 -28.84 -20.10
C SER A 96 -16.51 -27.54 -20.76
N SER A 97 -17.23 -26.41 -20.79
CA SER A 97 -16.61 -25.14 -21.20
C SER A 97 -15.92 -24.46 -20.01
N LYS A 98 -14.59 -24.56 -19.95
CA LYS A 98 -13.73 -23.82 -19.01
C LYS A 98 -13.81 -22.32 -19.28
N HIS A 99 -14.86 -21.65 -18.82
CA HIS A 99 -14.81 -20.21 -18.59
C HIS A 99 -13.98 -20.00 -17.32
N THR A 100 -12.80 -19.39 -17.45
CA THR A 100 -12.07 -18.84 -16.30
C THR A 100 -13.02 -17.84 -15.63
N GLY A 101 -13.58 -18.19 -14.47
CA GLY A 101 -14.60 -17.44 -13.74
C GLY A 101 -14.12 -16.11 -13.14
N LEU A 102 -13.46 -15.26 -13.93
CA LEU A 102 -13.08 -13.91 -13.56
C LEU A 102 -14.18 -12.96 -14.03
N ASN A 103 -14.87 -12.35 -13.07
CA ASN A 103 -15.87 -11.33 -13.32
C ASN A 103 -15.17 -10.02 -13.76
N ILE A 104 -15.78 -9.24 -14.66
CA ILE A 104 -15.28 -7.92 -15.09
C ILE A 104 -15.05 -7.03 -13.86
N HIS A 105 -15.98 -7.07 -12.91
CA HIS A 105 -15.89 -6.35 -11.65
C HIS A 105 -14.58 -6.66 -10.89
N ASP A 106 -14.19 -7.93 -10.79
CA ASP A 106 -12.99 -8.34 -10.06
C ASP A 106 -11.71 -7.86 -10.75
N LEU A 107 -11.72 -7.78 -12.08
CA LEU A 107 -10.60 -7.24 -12.86
C LEU A 107 -10.47 -5.74 -12.70
N VAL A 108 -11.60 -5.02 -12.78
CA VAL A 108 -11.65 -3.58 -12.56
C VAL A 108 -11.20 -3.26 -11.15
N GLU A 109 -11.64 -4.02 -10.14
CA GLU A 109 -11.20 -3.84 -8.75
C GLU A 109 -9.70 -4.13 -8.58
N TRP A 110 -9.21 -5.23 -9.16
CA TRP A 110 -7.80 -5.63 -9.07
C TRP A 110 -6.84 -4.62 -9.70
N ALA A 111 -7.14 -4.08 -10.89
CA ALA A 111 -6.21 -3.24 -11.65
C ALA A 111 -6.19 -1.77 -11.20
N ASP A 112 -5.02 -1.15 -11.28
CA ASP A 112 -4.79 0.28 -10.98
C ASP A 112 -4.85 1.15 -12.24
N LEU A 113 -4.38 0.61 -13.37
CA LEU A 113 -4.22 1.33 -14.64
C LEU A 113 -4.59 0.41 -15.81
N LEU A 114 -5.38 0.94 -16.76
CA LEU A 114 -5.71 0.28 -18.02
C LEU A 114 -4.83 0.86 -19.15
N VAL A 115 -4.28 0.00 -19.99
CA VAL A 115 -3.45 0.38 -21.14
C VAL A 115 -3.97 -0.32 -22.39
N CYS A 116 -4.57 0.45 -23.31
CA CYS A 116 -5.10 -0.06 -24.57
C CYS A 116 -4.10 0.16 -25.70
N VAL A 117 -3.46 -0.91 -26.20
CA VAL A 117 -2.36 -0.85 -27.17
C VAL A 117 -2.41 -1.99 -28.20
N PRO A 118 -2.82 -1.72 -29.45
CA PRO A 118 -3.65 -0.59 -29.88
C PRO A 118 -5.14 -0.85 -29.63
N LEU A 119 -5.92 0.24 -29.59
CA LEU A 119 -7.37 0.20 -29.74
C LEU A 119 -7.75 0.60 -31.17
N ASP A 120 -8.41 -0.30 -31.90
CA ASP A 120 -8.84 -0.10 -33.29
C ASP A 120 -9.92 1.01 -33.38
N ILE A 121 -9.95 1.76 -34.49
CA ILE A 121 -10.88 2.85 -34.71
C ILE A 121 -12.35 2.39 -34.60
N ARG A 122 -12.66 1.19 -35.09
CA ARG A 122 -14.02 0.62 -34.97
C ARG A 122 -14.43 0.45 -33.51
N LYS A 123 -13.48 0.12 -32.65
CA LYS A 123 -13.72 -0.03 -31.21
C LYS A 123 -13.91 1.32 -30.53
N ILE A 124 -13.21 2.35 -30.99
CA ILE A 124 -13.44 3.74 -30.56
C ILE A 124 -14.86 4.20 -30.95
N GLU A 125 -15.29 3.89 -32.18
CA GLU A 125 -16.64 4.18 -32.66
C GLU A 125 -17.72 3.47 -31.83
N THR A 126 -17.57 2.18 -31.56
CA THR A 126 -18.51 1.43 -30.71
C THR A 126 -18.56 1.98 -29.30
N LEU A 127 -17.41 2.39 -28.74
CA LEU A 127 -17.30 2.98 -27.42
C LEU A 127 -18.05 4.31 -27.33
N LEU A 128 -17.94 5.17 -28.35
CA LEU A 128 -18.68 6.43 -28.42
C LEU A 128 -20.18 6.23 -28.66
N ALA A 129 -20.56 5.23 -29.46
CA ALA A 129 -21.95 4.90 -29.73
C ALA A 129 -22.67 4.24 -28.54
N GLY A 130 -21.95 3.86 -27.48
CA GLY A 130 -22.49 3.14 -26.32
C GLY A 130 -22.92 1.70 -26.65
N GLY A 131 -22.47 1.16 -27.79
CA GLY A 131 -22.75 -0.21 -28.23
C GLY A 131 -21.56 -1.13 -28.00
N GLY A 132 -21.79 -2.42 -27.83
CA GLY A 132 -20.71 -3.41 -27.78
C GLY A 132 -21.17 -4.75 -27.24
N ASP A 133 -20.82 -5.82 -27.96
CA ASP A 133 -21.23 -7.19 -27.65
C ASP A 133 -20.05 -8.03 -27.13
N THR A 134 -18.89 -7.42 -26.85
CA THR A 134 -17.69 -8.14 -26.41
C THR A 134 -17.31 -7.84 -24.97
N PHE A 135 -16.61 -8.78 -24.34
CA PHE A 135 -16.09 -8.63 -22.97
C PHE A 135 -15.29 -7.33 -22.77
N LEU A 136 -14.48 -6.93 -23.75
CA LEU A 136 -13.70 -5.69 -23.69
C LEU A 136 -14.60 -4.43 -23.68
N ASP A 137 -15.75 -4.45 -24.34
CA ASP A 137 -16.65 -3.29 -24.40
C ASP A 137 -17.29 -3.06 -23.02
N ASP A 138 -17.74 -4.14 -22.37
CA ASP A 138 -18.27 -4.10 -21.00
C ASP A 138 -17.20 -3.74 -19.97
N LEU A 139 -15.96 -4.22 -20.18
CA LEU A 139 -14.80 -3.84 -19.37
C LEU A 139 -14.52 -2.34 -19.47
N LEU A 140 -14.50 -1.77 -20.68
CA LEU A 140 -14.27 -0.34 -20.89
C LEU A 140 -15.37 0.49 -20.23
N ARG A 141 -16.64 0.10 -20.36
CA ARG A 141 -17.76 0.76 -19.68
C ARG A 141 -17.61 0.72 -18.15
N SER A 142 -17.35 -0.46 -17.60
CA SER A 142 -17.11 -0.64 -16.15
C SER A 142 -15.89 0.15 -15.66
N TRP A 143 -14.85 0.28 -16.49
CA TRP A 143 -13.66 1.09 -16.20
C TRP A 143 -13.97 2.58 -16.10
N ASN A 144 -14.84 3.09 -16.98
CA ASN A 144 -15.31 4.47 -16.91
C ASN A 144 -16.07 4.73 -15.62
N GLU A 145 -16.98 3.83 -15.25
CA GLU A 145 -17.75 3.93 -14.00
C GLU A 145 -16.82 3.93 -12.77
N ALA A 146 -15.77 3.12 -12.80
CA ALA A 146 -14.75 3.08 -11.76
C ALA A 146 -13.83 4.31 -11.72
N GLN A 147 -13.85 5.16 -12.76
CA GLN A 147 -13.06 6.40 -12.86
C GLN A 147 -11.54 6.18 -12.65
N LYS A 148 -11.03 5.01 -13.09
CA LYS A 148 -9.60 4.68 -13.01
C LYS A 148 -8.84 5.19 -14.22
N GLY A 149 -7.54 5.48 -14.04
CA GLY A 149 -6.69 5.97 -15.11
C GLY A 149 -6.66 4.99 -16.30
N CYS A 150 -6.70 5.53 -17.51
CA CYS A 150 -6.61 4.75 -18.74
C CYS A 150 -5.64 5.44 -19.72
N ILE A 151 -4.73 4.69 -20.31
CA ILE A 151 -3.87 5.15 -21.39
C ILE A 151 -4.32 4.45 -22.67
N MET A 152 -4.71 5.22 -23.68
CA MET A 152 -5.20 4.70 -24.95
C MET A 152 -4.22 5.07 -26.06
N VAL A 153 -3.71 4.05 -26.75
CA VAL A 153 -2.94 4.19 -27.98
C VAL A 153 -3.85 3.77 -29.14
N PRO A 154 -4.36 4.72 -29.93
CA PRO A 154 -5.18 4.38 -31.09
C PRO A 154 -4.36 3.61 -32.13
N GLY A 155 -4.96 2.64 -32.79
CA GLY A 155 -4.40 2.00 -33.98
C GLY A 155 -5.26 2.29 -35.18
N MET A 156 -4.68 2.81 -36.27
CA MET A 156 -5.40 3.06 -37.51
C MET A 156 -4.46 3.13 -38.72
N ASP A 157 -5.05 3.18 -39.91
CA ASP A 157 -4.32 3.45 -41.14
C ASP A 157 -4.06 4.96 -41.34
N ASP A 158 -3.06 5.28 -42.15
CA ASP A 158 -2.67 6.68 -42.42
C ASP A 158 -3.83 7.54 -42.96
N SER A 159 -4.74 6.95 -43.74
CA SER A 159 -5.86 7.69 -44.32
C SER A 159 -6.93 8.03 -43.27
N ALA A 160 -7.17 7.12 -42.33
CA ALA A 160 -8.07 7.37 -41.20
C ALA A 160 -7.52 8.45 -40.25
N TRP A 161 -6.21 8.48 -40.00
CA TRP A 161 -5.61 9.50 -39.11
C TRP A 161 -5.75 10.93 -39.62
N LEU A 162 -5.66 11.12 -40.95
CA LEU A 162 -5.84 12.40 -41.62
C LEU A 162 -7.31 12.85 -41.68
N SER A 163 -8.27 11.98 -41.33
CA SER A 163 -9.69 12.30 -41.36
C SER A 163 -10.07 13.24 -40.21
N PRO A 164 -10.76 14.37 -40.50
CA PRO A 164 -11.23 15.28 -39.45
C PRO A 164 -12.25 14.63 -38.50
N ILE A 165 -12.97 13.62 -38.98
CA ILE A 165 -13.95 12.87 -38.18
C ILE A 165 -13.25 12.12 -37.05
N VAL A 166 -12.10 11.49 -37.34
CA VAL A 166 -11.33 10.75 -36.33
C VAL A 166 -10.75 11.69 -35.29
N GLN A 167 -10.25 12.86 -35.69
CA GLN A 167 -9.79 13.87 -34.74
C GLN A 167 -10.93 14.37 -33.84
N GLN A 168 -12.13 14.55 -34.40
CA GLN A 168 -13.32 14.89 -33.61
C GLN A 168 -13.69 13.76 -32.63
N GLN A 169 -13.71 12.51 -33.08
CA GLN A 169 -13.99 11.34 -32.24
C GLN A 169 -12.99 11.22 -31.09
N LEU A 170 -11.69 11.38 -31.33
CA LEU A 170 -10.67 11.35 -30.28
C LEU A 170 -10.85 12.50 -29.27
N GLY A 171 -11.25 13.69 -29.74
CA GLY A 171 -11.62 14.81 -28.88
C GLY A 171 -12.87 14.53 -28.05
N GLU A 172 -13.87 13.87 -28.63
CA GLU A 172 -15.08 13.42 -27.93
C GLU A 172 -14.75 12.37 -26.87
N VAL A 173 -13.89 11.39 -27.15
CA VAL A 173 -13.41 10.42 -26.15
C VAL A 173 -12.77 11.14 -24.97
N GLN A 174 -11.88 12.11 -25.20
CA GLN A 174 -11.25 12.84 -24.08
C GLN A 174 -12.25 13.67 -23.26
N ARG A 175 -13.31 14.18 -23.90
CA ARG A 175 -14.34 14.98 -23.24
C ARG A 175 -15.29 14.12 -22.41
N GLU A 176 -15.79 13.04 -23.00
CA GLU A 176 -16.75 12.12 -22.38
C GLU A 176 -16.04 11.22 -21.34
N TRP A 177 -14.76 10.92 -21.55
CA TRP A 177 -13.95 10.02 -20.70
C TRP A 177 -12.65 10.73 -20.24
N PRO A 178 -12.73 11.64 -19.26
CA PRO A 178 -11.57 12.43 -18.82
C PRO A 178 -10.40 11.59 -18.27
N CYS A 179 -10.71 10.38 -17.78
CA CYS A 179 -9.72 9.44 -17.26
C CYS A 179 -8.84 8.82 -18.36
N ILE A 180 -9.23 8.95 -19.64
CA ILE A 180 -8.45 8.49 -20.78
C ILE A 180 -7.40 9.53 -21.17
N ARG A 181 -6.14 9.10 -21.20
CA ARG A 181 -5.04 9.81 -21.86
C ARG A 181 -4.80 9.17 -23.22
N VAL A 182 -5.19 9.88 -24.28
CA VAL A 182 -4.92 9.47 -25.66
C VAL A 182 -3.47 9.79 -26.02
N MET A 183 -2.73 8.80 -26.51
CA MET A 183 -1.35 8.93 -26.97
C MET A 183 -1.25 8.98 -28.50
N GLN A 184 -0.03 9.19 -29.00
CA GLN A 184 0.28 9.13 -30.43
C GLN A 184 -0.13 7.76 -31.00
N PRO A 185 -0.85 7.72 -32.14
CA PRO A 185 -1.38 6.49 -32.69
C PRO A 185 -0.27 5.58 -33.23
N ILE A 186 -0.55 4.28 -33.26
CA ILE A 186 0.20 3.32 -34.06
C ILE A 186 -0.40 3.36 -35.47
N LEU A 187 0.40 3.82 -36.43
CA LEU A 187 -0.02 3.97 -37.82
C LEU A 187 0.52 2.83 -38.69
N TRP A 188 -0.32 2.36 -39.62
CA TRP A 188 0.07 1.38 -40.63
C TRP A 188 -0.40 1.81 -42.02
N HIS A 189 0.33 1.35 -43.04
CA HIS A 189 -0.04 1.55 -44.43
C HIS A 189 -0.18 0.22 -45.17
N TYR A 190 -0.93 0.28 -46.27
CA TYR A 190 -1.12 -0.83 -47.21
C TYR A 190 -0.45 -0.45 -48.52
N GLU A 191 0.70 -1.07 -48.84
CA GLU A 191 1.42 -0.81 -50.09
C GLU A 191 0.81 -1.57 -51.29
N ASP A 192 0.31 -2.80 -51.09
CA ASP A 192 -0.27 -3.63 -52.14
C ASP A 192 -1.16 -4.76 -51.58
N ALA A 193 -2.09 -5.28 -52.39
CA ALA A 193 -2.95 -6.41 -52.01
C ALA A 193 -2.19 -7.70 -51.63
N ALA A 194 -0.91 -7.80 -52.00
CA ALA A 194 -0.02 -8.92 -51.70
C ALA A 194 0.87 -8.72 -50.46
N HIS A 195 1.00 -7.49 -49.94
CA HIS A 195 1.85 -7.19 -48.78
C HIS A 195 0.98 -6.96 -47.53
N PRO A 196 1.08 -7.81 -46.50
CA PRO A 196 0.33 -7.61 -45.26
C PRO A 196 0.77 -6.32 -44.57
N GLN A 197 -0.19 -5.59 -43.97
CA GLN A 197 -0.04 -4.39 -43.14
C GLN A 197 1.39 -4.16 -42.62
N GLN A 198 2.04 -3.10 -43.09
CA GLN A 198 3.33 -2.67 -42.51
C GLN A 198 3.06 -1.58 -41.50
N ALA A 199 3.39 -1.86 -40.25
CA ALA A 199 3.32 -0.86 -39.20
C ALA A 199 4.57 0.01 -39.23
N THR A 200 4.37 1.31 -39.12
CA THR A 200 5.45 2.29 -39.03
C THR A 200 6.18 2.16 -37.69
N ASN A 201 7.44 2.62 -37.63
CA ASN A 201 8.19 2.67 -36.36
C ASN A 201 7.47 3.62 -35.38
N TRP A 202 6.72 3.05 -34.43
CA TRP A 202 6.00 3.83 -33.43
C TRP A 202 6.97 4.47 -32.43
N SER A 203 7.18 5.78 -32.55
CA SER A 203 8.04 6.57 -31.66
C SER A 203 7.48 6.70 -30.23
N GLY A 204 6.14 6.64 -30.08
CA GLY A 204 5.46 6.79 -28.79
C GLY A 204 5.63 5.61 -27.81
N PHE A 205 6.30 4.53 -28.22
CA PHE A 205 6.53 3.37 -27.34
C PHE A 205 7.35 3.72 -26.10
N ARG A 206 8.36 4.59 -26.25
CA ARG A 206 9.19 5.03 -25.12
C ARG A 206 8.35 5.87 -24.15
N ASP A 207 7.60 6.84 -24.68
CA ASP A 207 6.74 7.72 -23.88
C ASP A 207 5.69 6.91 -23.09
N LEU A 208 5.13 5.85 -23.68
CA LEU A 208 4.22 4.95 -23.00
C LEU A 208 4.90 4.23 -21.83
N LEU A 209 6.11 3.70 -22.05
CA LEU A 209 6.89 3.04 -20.99
C LEU A 209 7.19 4.01 -19.84
N ASP A 210 7.66 5.22 -20.16
CA ASP A 210 8.00 6.24 -19.19
C ASP A 210 6.77 6.68 -18.40
N LEU A 211 5.61 6.79 -19.05
CA LEU A 211 4.35 7.10 -18.37
C LEU A 211 3.92 6.01 -17.39
N ILE A 212 4.02 4.73 -17.77
CA ILE A 212 3.69 3.60 -16.88
C ILE A 212 4.66 3.53 -15.71
N GLN A 213 5.96 3.73 -15.96
CA GLN A 213 6.97 3.79 -14.90
C GLN A 213 6.71 4.95 -13.94
N ASN A 214 6.41 6.13 -14.46
CA ASN A 214 6.04 7.28 -13.64
C ASN A 214 4.79 7.00 -12.78
N GLN A 215 3.78 6.28 -13.29
CA GLN A 215 2.63 5.86 -12.47
C GLN A 215 3.02 4.88 -11.36
N ALA A 216 3.95 3.94 -11.63
CA ALA A 216 4.47 3.04 -10.60
C ALA A 216 5.25 3.79 -9.52
N ASP A 217 6.03 4.81 -9.92
CA ASP A 217 6.78 5.68 -9.00
C ASP A 217 5.83 6.54 -8.16
N LEU A 218 4.80 7.14 -8.76
CA LEU A 218 3.76 7.91 -8.05
C LEU A 218 2.97 7.04 -7.06
N LEU A 219 2.64 5.79 -7.44
CA LEU A 219 1.96 4.85 -6.55
C LEU A 219 2.79 4.56 -5.28
N ASN A 220 4.10 4.40 -5.45
CA ASN A 220 5.04 4.12 -4.35
C ASN A 220 5.58 5.38 -3.67
N LEU A 221 5.26 6.58 -4.17
CA LEU A 221 5.73 7.83 -3.60
C LEU A 221 5.40 7.96 -2.11
N GLY A 222 6.42 8.16 -1.29
CA GLY A 222 6.30 8.28 0.17
C GLY A 222 6.26 6.95 0.93
N ARG A 223 6.19 5.80 0.24
CA ARG A 223 6.27 4.46 0.87
C ARG A 223 7.70 4.04 1.21
N ASP A 224 8.68 4.56 0.47
CA ASP A 224 10.11 4.21 0.59
C ASP A 224 10.83 4.93 1.74
N GLY A 225 10.19 5.92 2.37
CA GLY A 225 10.70 6.51 3.59
C GLY A 225 10.34 5.64 4.78
N GLU A 226 11.33 5.10 5.50
CA GLU A 226 11.16 4.83 6.93
C GLU A 226 10.50 6.08 7.51
N ALA A 227 9.28 5.94 8.02
CA ALA A 227 8.46 7.04 8.54
C ALA A 227 9.36 8.11 9.17
N THR A 228 9.58 9.21 8.45
CA THR A 228 10.31 10.36 8.98
C THR A 228 9.45 10.91 10.09
N GLY A 229 9.76 10.47 11.31
CA GLY A 229 8.91 10.58 12.47
C GLY A 229 8.44 9.22 12.97
N ARG A 230 9.32 8.48 13.64
CA ARG A 230 8.90 7.90 14.91
C ARG A 230 8.32 9.06 15.71
N THR A 231 7.00 9.16 15.78
CA THR A 231 6.31 10.05 16.70
C THR A 231 6.80 9.65 18.09
N ALA A 232 7.84 10.33 18.57
CA ALA A 232 8.14 10.34 19.99
C ALA A 232 6.83 10.75 20.65
N ALA A 233 6.32 9.92 21.55
CA ALA A 233 5.14 10.20 22.34
C ALA A 233 5.33 11.58 22.98
N THR A 234 4.71 12.60 22.38
CA THR A 234 4.65 13.93 22.96
C THR A 234 3.53 13.84 23.97
N SER A 235 3.92 13.52 25.21
CA SER A 235 3.07 13.72 26.37
C SER A 235 2.61 15.17 26.38
N GLU A 236 1.30 15.35 26.57
CA GLU A 236 0.55 16.60 26.58
C GLU A 236 1.39 17.82 27.01
N LEU A 237 1.80 18.64 26.05
CA LEU A 237 2.24 20.00 26.33
C LEU A 237 1.21 20.95 25.73
N HIS A 238 0.44 21.52 26.65
CA HIS A 238 -0.42 22.68 26.40
C HIS A 238 0.31 23.67 25.50
N ALA A 239 -0.32 23.99 24.36
CA ALA A 239 0.21 24.91 23.37
C ALA A 239 0.46 26.29 23.99
N MET A 240 1.71 26.58 24.33
CA MET A 240 2.19 27.95 24.46
C MET A 240 2.57 28.45 23.06
N THR A 241 1.99 29.58 22.67
CA THR A 241 2.38 30.37 21.50
C THR A 241 3.84 30.81 21.65
N LEU A 242 4.77 30.06 21.04
CA LEU A 242 6.19 30.41 21.05
C LEU A 242 6.52 31.36 19.88
N PRO A 243 7.15 32.54 20.15
CA PRO A 243 7.87 33.29 19.13
C PRO A 243 9.01 32.44 18.57
N GLY A 244 9.31 32.61 17.28
CA GLY A 244 10.11 31.68 16.48
C GLY A 244 11.46 31.28 17.09
N LEU A 245 11.75 29.97 17.04
CA LEU A 245 13.03 29.40 17.46
C LEU A 245 14.19 29.99 16.60
N PRO A 246 15.37 30.27 17.20
CA PRO A 246 16.58 30.62 16.45
C PRO A 246 16.99 29.57 15.41
N PHE A 247 17.73 29.99 14.38
CA PHE A 247 18.10 29.13 13.25
C PHE A 247 18.96 27.92 13.68
N GLU A 248 19.76 28.05 14.74
CA GLU A 248 20.60 26.97 15.26
C GLU A 248 19.77 25.85 15.86
N LEU A 249 18.66 26.21 16.52
CA LEU A 249 17.72 25.22 17.06
C LEU A 249 16.98 24.52 15.93
N TRP A 250 16.56 25.25 14.89
CA TRP A 250 16.00 24.62 13.69
C TRP A 250 16.99 23.68 13.00
N SER A 251 18.26 24.08 12.84
CA SER A 251 19.29 23.21 12.28
C SER A 251 19.48 21.94 13.11
N LYS A 252 19.44 22.02 14.45
CA LYS A 252 19.48 20.84 15.33
C LYS A 252 18.24 19.95 15.20
N VAL A 253 17.04 20.54 15.17
CA VAL A 253 15.78 19.79 14.99
C VAL A 253 15.78 19.06 13.66
N LEU A 254 16.11 19.75 12.56
CA LEU A 254 16.14 19.17 11.23
C LEU A 254 17.18 18.06 11.09
N LYS A 255 18.35 18.21 11.74
CA LYS A 255 19.34 17.13 11.83
C LYS A 255 18.81 15.91 12.59
N PHE A 256 18.07 16.13 13.67
CA PHE A 256 17.47 15.06 14.46
C PHE A 256 16.35 14.34 13.69
N THR A 257 15.52 15.07 12.95
CA THR A 257 14.45 14.49 12.14
C THR A 257 14.95 13.86 10.83
N GLY A 258 16.17 14.21 10.40
CA GLY A 258 16.74 13.75 9.13
C GLY A 258 16.10 14.39 7.90
N ASP A 259 15.37 15.50 8.07
CA ASP A 259 14.57 16.11 6.99
C ASP A 259 15.39 17.12 6.17
N TRP A 260 16.15 16.60 5.20
CA TRP A 260 16.96 17.42 4.31
C TRP A 260 16.11 18.30 3.38
N GLU A 261 15.00 17.80 2.85
CA GLU A 261 14.15 18.54 1.91
C GLU A 261 13.53 19.78 2.58
N LEU A 262 13.05 19.64 3.82
CA LEU A 262 12.54 20.78 4.57
C LEU A 262 13.66 21.78 4.92
N ALA A 263 14.86 21.28 5.27
CA ALA A 263 16.00 22.15 5.54
C ALA A 263 16.40 22.98 4.30
N ALA A 264 16.45 22.33 3.14
CA ALA A 264 16.75 22.97 1.86
C ALA A 264 15.69 24.01 1.49
N ALA A 265 14.40 23.68 1.64
CA ALA A 265 13.30 24.59 1.35
C ALA A 265 13.28 25.84 2.24
N LEU A 266 13.70 25.69 3.51
CA LEU A 266 13.82 26.82 4.44
C LEU A 266 15.14 27.60 4.29
N GLY A 267 16.07 27.14 3.44
CA GLY A 267 17.41 27.73 3.32
C GLY A 267 18.27 27.53 4.57
N ILE A 268 17.98 26.51 5.40
CA ILE A 268 18.69 26.24 6.65
C ILE A 268 19.84 25.27 6.38
N ASN A 269 21.06 25.71 6.67
CA ASN A 269 22.22 24.86 6.49
C ASN A 269 22.25 23.73 7.53
N THR A 270 22.34 22.49 7.06
CA THR A 270 22.46 21.29 7.89
C THR A 270 23.61 20.42 7.38
N SER A 271 24.10 19.54 8.25
CA SER A 271 25.16 18.56 7.93
C SER A 271 24.58 17.24 7.40
N LEU A 272 23.32 17.25 6.98
CA LEU A 272 22.64 16.06 6.45
C LEU A 272 23.18 15.74 5.05
N PRO A 273 23.37 14.46 4.71
CA PRO A 273 23.74 14.08 3.35
C PRO A 273 22.59 14.41 2.40
N VAL A 274 22.93 14.86 1.19
CA VAL A 274 21.94 15.09 0.13
C VAL A 274 21.36 13.73 -0.28
N PRO A 275 20.03 13.56 -0.28
CA PRO A 275 19.40 12.31 -0.68
C PRO A 275 19.79 11.90 -2.10
N THR A 276 19.82 10.60 -2.38
CA THR A 276 20.25 10.05 -3.67
C THR A 276 19.45 10.59 -4.85
N GLU A 277 18.15 10.82 -4.65
CA GLU A 277 17.21 11.43 -5.61
C GLU A 277 17.67 12.83 -6.07
N TRP A 278 18.40 13.56 -5.22
CA TRP A 278 18.86 14.93 -5.44
C TRP A 278 20.34 15.05 -5.84
N ASN A 279 21.05 13.91 -5.99
CA ASN A 279 22.49 13.90 -6.28
C ASN A 279 22.84 14.04 -7.78
N MET A 280 21.85 14.09 -8.66
CA MET A 280 22.07 14.26 -10.10
C MET A 280 22.66 15.65 -10.40
N ARG A 281 23.67 15.70 -11.26
CA ARG A 281 24.28 16.94 -11.72
C ARG A 281 23.79 17.30 -13.11
N VAL A 282 23.63 18.59 -13.38
CA VAL A 282 23.14 19.09 -14.68
C VAL A 282 24.12 18.72 -15.79
N GLU A 283 25.43 18.69 -15.49
CA GLU A 283 26.48 18.37 -16.45
C GLU A 283 26.41 16.92 -16.96
N ASP A 284 25.72 16.03 -16.23
CA ASP A 284 25.55 14.63 -16.62
C ASP A 284 24.34 14.43 -17.56
N LEU A 285 23.52 15.47 -17.78
CA LEU A 285 22.29 15.42 -18.57
C LEU A 285 22.54 15.97 -19.97
N SER A 286 22.19 15.19 -21.00
CA SER A 286 22.30 15.58 -22.41
C SER A 286 20.97 16.01 -23.05
N ASP A 287 19.85 15.66 -22.42
CA ASP A 287 18.50 15.92 -22.93
C ASP A 287 17.95 17.25 -22.37
N PRO A 288 17.57 18.23 -23.22
CA PRO A 288 16.96 19.49 -22.78
C PRO A 288 15.73 19.31 -21.87
N LEU A 289 14.92 18.27 -22.08
CA LEU A 289 13.75 18.00 -21.24
C LEU A 289 14.15 17.54 -19.83
N LEU A 290 15.21 16.73 -19.72
CA LEU A 290 15.74 16.30 -18.43
C LEU A 290 16.39 17.45 -17.67
N ILE A 291 17.11 18.33 -18.38
CA ILE A 291 17.68 19.56 -17.79
C ILE A 291 16.55 20.44 -17.23
N TYR A 292 15.51 20.69 -18.02
CA TYR A 292 14.36 21.48 -17.58
C TYR A 292 13.65 20.84 -16.37
N SER A 293 13.48 19.51 -16.38
CA SER A 293 12.87 18.75 -15.28
C SER A 293 13.65 18.94 -13.98
N HIS A 294 14.98 18.79 -14.04
CA HIS A 294 15.85 18.98 -12.88
C HIS A 294 15.88 20.44 -12.39
N GLU A 295 15.87 21.43 -13.29
CA GLU A 295 15.74 22.84 -12.91
C GLU A 295 14.40 23.13 -12.23
N LEU A 296 13.31 22.53 -12.72
CA LEU A 296 11.99 22.65 -12.12
C LEU A 296 11.95 22.03 -10.71
N GLU A 297 12.53 20.84 -10.52
CA GLU A 297 12.65 20.20 -9.19
C GLU A 297 13.34 21.11 -8.19
N ARG A 298 14.48 21.71 -8.57
CA ARG A 298 15.22 22.64 -7.72
C ARG A 298 14.44 23.93 -7.46
N ALA A 299 13.73 24.45 -8.45
CA ALA A 299 12.89 25.63 -8.29
C ALA A 299 11.74 25.37 -7.31
N VAL A 300 11.09 24.21 -7.39
CA VAL A 300 10.01 23.84 -6.46
C VAL A 300 10.53 23.64 -5.04
N LEU A 301 11.76 23.13 -4.88
CA LEU A 301 12.37 22.95 -3.58
C LEU A 301 12.74 24.29 -2.92
N ALA A 302 13.37 25.21 -3.65
CA ALA A 302 14.06 26.36 -3.06
C ALA A 302 13.42 27.73 -3.33
N CYS A 303 12.54 27.85 -4.33
CA CYS A 303 11.99 29.15 -4.74
C CYS A 303 10.59 29.41 -4.18
N ASN A 304 10.15 30.66 -4.28
CA ASN A 304 8.79 31.05 -3.92
C ASN A 304 7.76 30.62 -4.98
N ILE A 305 6.48 30.62 -4.59
CA ILE A 305 5.35 30.20 -5.43
C ILE A 305 5.32 30.93 -6.78
N THR A 306 5.61 32.25 -6.81
CA THR A 306 5.59 33.03 -8.05
C THR A 306 6.65 32.58 -9.04
N ALA A 307 7.87 32.30 -8.57
CA ALA A 307 8.94 31.80 -9.42
C ALA A 307 8.66 30.38 -9.93
N ILE A 308 8.02 29.54 -9.11
CA ILE A 308 7.58 28.20 -9.51
C ILE A 308 6.55 28.29 -10.64
N CYS A 309 5.49 29.09 -10.48
CA CYS A 309 4.48 29.29 -11.53
C CYS A 309 5.09 29.90 -12.80
N GLN A 310 6.04 30.84 -12.66
CA GLN A 310 6.77 31.40 -13.80
C GLN A 310 7.58 30.32 -14.54
N LYS A 311 8.30 29.46 -13.83
CA LYS A 311 9.04 28.35 -14.45
C LYS A 311 8.08 27.42 -15.19
N LEU A 312 6.97 27.02 -14.56
CA LEU A 312 5.93 26.19 -15.18
C LEU A 312 5.33 26.82 -16.45
N SER A 313 5.15 28.15 -16.48
CA SER A 313 4.69 28.85 -17.69
C SER A 313 5.65 28.77 -18.87
N GLN A 314 6.93 28.47 -18.60
CA GLN A 314 8.00 28.32 -19.60
C GLN A 314 8.23 26.86 -19.99
N ALA A 315 7.32 25.95 -19.61
CA ALA A 315 7.43 24.53 -19.94
C ALA A 315 7.50 24.32 -21.47
N PRO A 316 8.46 23.50 -21.96
CA PRO A 316 8.51 23.10 -23.36
C PRO A 316 7.21 22.41 -23.82
N ALA A 317 6.88 22.50 -25.11
CA ALA A 317 5.65 21.89 -25.65
C ALA A 317 5.58 20.37 -25.45
N ASP A 318 6.73 19.69 -25.49
CA ASP A 318 6.84 18.24 -25.32
C ASP A 318 6.87 17.80 -23.84
N PHE A 319 6.82 18.75 -22.89
CA PHE A 319 6.82 18.45 -21.45
C PHE A 319 5.41 18.01 -21.00
N GLN A 320 5.16 16.70 -21.03
CA GLN A 320 3.85 16.11 -20.76
C GLN A 320 3.71 15.40 -19.40
N ILE A 321 4.81 15.22 -18.68
CA ILE A 321 4.85 14.49 -17.40
C ILE A 321 5.57 15.34 -16.35
N LEU A 322 4.93 15.54 -15.21
CA LEU A 322 5.58 16.17 -14.06
C LEU A 322 6.55 15.16 -13.41
N PRO A 323 7.79 15.57 -13.10
CA PRO A 323 8.71 14.75 -12.34
C PRO A 323 8.12 14.38 -10.98
N VAL A 324 8.35 13.14 -10.57
CA VAL A 324 7.84 12.57 -9.31
C VAL A 324 8.23 13.43 -8.11
N LEU A 325 9.45 13.99 -8.11
CA LEU A 325 9.93 14.91 -7.06
C LEU A 325 9.12 16.21 -7.02
N VAL A 326 8.73 16.77 -8.15
CA VAL A 326 7.88 17.98 -8.19
C VAL A 326 6.51 17.66 -7.57
N VAL A 327 5.91 16.54 -7.95
CA VAL A 327 4.61 16.08 -7.41
C VAL A 327 4.71 15.85 -5.88
N LYS A 328 5.80 15.23 -5.43
CA LYS A 328 6.16 15.02 -4.02
C LYS A 328 6.19 16.33 -3.26
N LEU A 329 6.98 17.30 -3.72
CA LEU A 329 7.18 18.57 -3.02
C LEU A 329 5.91 19.42 -3.00
N ILE A 330 5.15 19.47 -4.10
CA ILE A 330 3.87 20.17 -4.17
C ILE A 330 2.90 19.62 -3.12
N THR A 331 2.81 18.30 -2.99
CA THR A 331 1.95 17.63 -2.01
C THR A 331 2.48 17.80 -0.59
N ARG A 332 3.78 17.52 -0.37
CA ARG A 332 4.47 17.57 0.92
C ARG A 332 4.41 18.95 1.57
N PHE A 333 4.70 20.00 0.82
CA PHE A 333 4.71 21.38 1.32
C PHE A 333 3.38 22.11 1.14
N ALA A 334 2.33 21.39 0.72
CA ALA A 334 0.99 21.93 0.50
C ALA A 334 1.03 23.21 -0.36
N LEU A 335 1.68 23.13 -1.52
CA LEU A 335 1.79 24.24 -2.47
C LEU A 335 0.48 24.42 -3.25
N VAL A 336 -0.62 24.68 -2.54
CA VAL A 336 -1.99 24.75 -3.08
C VAL A 336 -2.10 25.75 -4.22
N LYS A 337 -1.41 26.89 -4.15
CA LYS A 337 -1.41 27.88 -5.24
C LYS A 337 -0.77 27.34 -6.53
N VAL A 338 0.24 26.48 -6.41
CA VAL A 338 0.86 25.81 -7.56
C VAL A 338 -0.10 24.77 -8.13
N LEU A 339 -0.81 24.02 -7.27
CA LEU A 339 -1.88 23.11 -7.71
C LEU A 339 -2.97 23.85 -8.49
N THR A 340 -3.51 24.95 -7.95
CA THR A 340 -4.52 25.78 -8.63
C THR A 340 -4.00 26.34 -9.96
N TYR A 341 -2.72 26.74 -10.02
CA TYR A 341 -2.10 27.19 -11.26
C TYR A 341 -2.01 26.06 -12.30
N LEU A 342 -1.58 24.87 -11.90
CA LEU A 342 -1.50 23.69 -12.78
C LEU A 342 -2.88 23.27 -13.28
N GLU A 343 -3.88 23.23 -12.39
CA GLU A 343 -5.29 22.94 -12.72
C GLU A 343 -5.82 23.88 -13.81
N SER A 344 -5.50 25.18 -13.71
CA SER A 344 -6.03 26.20 -14.64
C SER A 344 -5.24 26.32 -15.95
N ASN A 345 -3.92 26.11 -15.93
CA ASN A 345 -3.04 26.45 -17.06
C ASN A 345 -2.41 25.23 -17.73
N HIS A 346 -2.27 24.10 -17.03
CA HIS A 346 -1.60 22.90 -17.52
C HIS A 346 -2.35 21.61 -17.12
N PRO A 347 -3.60 21.41 -17.60
CA PRO A 347 -4.43 20.27 -17.19
C PRO A 347 -3.79 18.90 -17.49
N GLN A 348 -2.98 18.80 -18.55
CA GLN A 348 -2.25 17.56 -18.88
C GLN A 348 -1.21 17.18 -17.81
N LEU A 349 -0.52 18.18 -17.25
CA LEU A 349 0.42 17.98 -16.15
C LEU A 349 -0.32 17.69 -14.84
N PHE A 350 -1.47 18.35 -14.64
CA PHE A 350 -2.31 18.18 -13.46
C PHE A 350 -2.84 16.75 -13.30
N LYS A 351 -2.97 15.97 -14.40
CA LYS A 351 -3.31 14.54 -14.36
C LYS A 351 -2.40 13.69 -13.47
N ALA A 352 -1.21 14.17 -13.12
CA ALA A 352 -0.34 13.49 -12.13
C ALA A 352 -0.98 13.40 -10.72
N PHE A 353 -2.02 14.20 -10.44
CA PHE A 353 -2.71 14.28 -9.16
C PHE A 353 -4.11 13.63 -9.16
N ASP A 354 -4.53 13.03 -10.28
CA ASP A 354 -5.86 12.46 -10.46
C ASP A 354 -6.13 11.20 -9.61
N GLY A 355 -7.40 10.80 -9.56
CA GLY A 355 -7.86 9.62 -8.84
C GLY A 355 -7.71 9.77 -7.32
N ALA A 356 -7.34 8.69 -6.65
CA ALA A 356 -7.14 8.66 -5.20
C ALA A 356 -5.77 9.22 -4.76
N PHE A 357 -4.94 9.74 -5.69
CA PHE A 357 -3.57 10.14 -5.37
C PHE A 357 -3.51 11.22 -4.28
N LEU A 358 -4.13 12.38 -4.51
CA LEU A 358 -4.11 13.48 -3.53
C LEU A 358 -4.66 13.08 -2.16
N PRO A 359 -5.88 12.52 -2.03
CA PRO A 359 -6.42 12.16 -0.72
C PRO A 359 -5.56 11.11 -0.01
N THR A 360 -5.03 10.11 -0.72
CA THR A 360 -4.18 9.08 -0.11
C THR A 360 -2.83 9.65 0.31
N LYS A 361 -2.14 10.42 -0.54
CA LYS A 361 -0.83 10.99 -0.21
C LYS A 361 -0.92 12.04 0.89
N ALA A 362 -1.90 12.94 0.81
CA ALA A 362 -2.12 13.97 1.81
C ALA A 362 -2.62 13.43 3.16
N SER A 363 -3.19 12.21 3.17
CA SER A 363 -3.65 11.58 4.41
C SER A 363 -2.60 10.68 5.04
N ALA A 364 -1.93 9.85 4.25
CA ALA A 364 -1.06 8.80 4.75
C ALA A 364 0.40 9.23 4.87
N TYR A 365 0.97 9.87 3.84
CA TYR A 365 2.43 10.05 3.75
C TYR A 365 2.86 11.51 4.00
N TYR A 366 2.04 12.46 3.58
CA TYR A 366 2.30 13.89 3.69
C TYR A 366 1.11 14.59 4.35
N PRO A 367 0.94 14.48 5.68
CA PRO A 367 -0.28 14.89 6.38
C PRO A 367 -0.57 16.40 6.21
N GLN A 368 -1.40 16.74 5.22
CA GLN A 368 -1.66 18.12 4.80
C GLN A 368 -3.15 18.39 4.61
N VAL A 369 -3.79 18.91 5.66
CA VAL A 369 -5.21 19.32 5.64
C VAL A 369 -5.51 20.31 4.52
N LYS A 370 -4.59 21.24 4.23
CA LYS A 370 -4.76 22.23 3.14
C LYS A 370 -4.88 21.59 1.76
N VAL A 371 -4.18 20.48 1.54
CA VAL A 371 -4.26 19.74 0.26
C VAL A 371 -5.59 18.99 0.19
N LEU A 372 -6.06 18.43 1.30
CA LEU A 372 -7.38 17.79 1.38
C LEU A 372 -8.52 18.80 1.20
N ASP A 373 -8.41 19.99 1.79
CA ASP A 373 -9.35 21.10 1.59
C ASP A 373 -9.37 21.55 0.12
N TYR A 374 -8.21 21.67 -0.50
CA TYR A 374 -8.12 21.97 -1.93
C TYR A 374 -8.77 20.87 -2.77
N TRP A 375 -8.42 19.60 -2.54
CA TRP A 375 -8.98 18.46 -3.26
C TRP A 375 -10.51 18.40 -3.14
N LYS A 376 -11.05 18.60 -1.94
CA LYS A 376 -12.50 18.57 -1.70
C LYS A 376 -13.24 19.70 -2.43
N ASN A 377 -12.66 20.90 -2.48
CA ASN A 377 -13.33 22.11 -2.97
C ASN A 377 -12.95 22.50 -4.41
N SER A 378 -11.97 21.83 -5.03
CA SER A 378 -11.52 22.14 -6.38
C SER A 378 -12.58 21.76 -7.42
N PRO A 379 -12.81 22.61 -8.44
CA PRO A 379 -13.78 22.34 -9.49
C PRO A 379 -13.45 21.07 -10.30
N HIS A 380 -12.16 20.75 -10.45
CA HIS A 380 -11.71 19.52 -11.13
C HIS A 380 -12.21 18.25 -10.43
N PHE A 381 -12.33 18.25 -9.10
CA PHE A 381 -12.75 17.09 -8.31
C PHE A 381 -14.21 17.15 -7.82
N GLN A 382 -14.90 18.28 -7.96
CA GLN A 382 -16.21 18.54 -7.33
C GLN A 382 -17.28 17.47 -7.63
N ASN A 383 -17.24 16.85 -8.81
CA ASN A 383 -18.18 15.80 -9.21
C ASN A 383 -17.60 14.38 -9.04
N ARG A 384 -16.35 14.25 -8.57
CA ARG A 384 -15.55 13.01 -8.59
C ARG A 384 -14.55 12.95 -7.43
N HIS A 385 -15.06 12.85 -6.20
CA HIS A 385 -14.22 12.57 -5.02
C HIS A 385 -13.86 11.08 -4.98
N VAL A 386 -12.82 10.71 -5.74
CA VAL A 386 -12.27 9.35 -5.76
C VAL A 386 -11.26 9.19 -4.63
N TYR A 387 -11.50 8.26 -3.71
CA TYR A 387 -10.58 7.87 -2.64
C TYR A 387 -10.90 6.44 -2.19
N ASP A 388 -9.93 5.79 -1.54
CA ASP A 388 -10.05 4.42 -1.07
C ASP A 388 -9.70 4.30 0.42
N THR A 389 -9.72 3.06 0.91
CA THR A 389 -9.38 2.77 2.31
C THR A 389 -7.93 3.11 2.67
N GLU A 390 -7.03 3.24 1.68
CA GLU A 390 -5.60 3.50 1.93
C GLU A 390 -5.38 4.89 2.56
N ALA A 391 -6.24 5.86 2.25
CA ALA A 391 -6.15 7.20 2.84
C ALA A 391 -6.29 7.18 4.37
N ILE A 392 -7.35 6.55 4.88
CA ILE A 392 -7.62 6.48 6.32
C ILE A 392 -6.74 5.44 7.01
N ASP A 393 -6.57 4.25 6.41
CA ASP A 393 -5.71 3.20 6.96
C ASP A 393 -4.25 3.70 7.08
N GLY A 394 -3.76 4.44 6.09
CA GLY A 394 -2.43 5.06 6.10
C GLY A 394 -2.31 6.19 7.13
N ALA A 395 -3.33 7.04 7.26
CA ALA A 395 -3.37 8.07 8.32
C ALA A 395 -3.32 7.43 9.72
N CYS A 396 -4.00 6.30 9.92
CA CYS A 396 -3.96 5.55 11.17
C CYS A 396 -2.58 4.92 11.42
N LYS A 397 -1.98 4.30 10.40
CA LYS A 397 -0.63 3.71 10.47
C LYS A 397 0.42 4.73 10.91
N ASN A 398 0.32 5.97 10.46
CA ASN A 398 1.33 7.00 10.69
C ASN A 398 0.96 8.02 11.81
N GLY A 399 -0.16 7.81 12.51
CA GLY A 399 -0.49 8.61 13.69
C GLY A 399 -1.12 9.97 13.39
N HIS A 400 -1.72 10.16 12.21
CA HIS A 400 -2.20 11.45 11.73
C HIS A 400 -3.62 11.77 12.24
N VAL A 401 -3.77 11.96 13.55
CA VAL A 401 -5.08 12.21 14.20
C VAL A 401 -5.80 13.44 13.62
N HIS A 402 -5.08 14.51 13.32
CA HIS A 402 -5.67 15.72 12.75
C HIS A 402 -6.26 15.50 11.33
N ILE A 403 -5.69 14.57 10.56
CA ILE A 403 -6.25 14.14 9.26
C ILE A 403 -7.51 13.31 9.46
N LEU A 404 -7.52 12.38 10.44
CA LEU A 404 -8.73 11.62 10.78
C LEU A 404 -9.87 12.56 11.20
N GLN A 405 -9.54 13.58 11.99
CA GLN A 405 -10.50 14.62 12.37
C GLN A 405 -11.04 15.38 11.16
N TRP A 406 -10.20 15.71 10.18
CA TRP A 406 -10.62 16.32 8.92
C TRP A 406 -11.58 15.41 8.15
N TRP A 407 -11.27 14.13 7.99
CA TRP A 407 -12.13 13.16 7.30
C TRP A 407 -13.52 13.09 7.96
N LYS A 408 -13.58 13.03 9.29
CA LYS A 408 -14.85 13.03 10.04
C LYS A 408 -15.64 14.33 9.82
N GLN A 409 -14.97 15.48 9.77
CA GLN A 409 -15.62 16.78 9.57
C GLN A 409 -15.98 17.04 8.09
N SER A 410 -15.34 16.34 7.16
CA SER A 410 -15.54 16.53 5.73
C SER A 410 -16.95 16.17 5.26
N GLY A 411 -17.68 15.32 5.99
CA GLY A 411 -18.97 14.78 5.56
C GLY A 411 -18.88 13.70 4.47
N LEU A 412 -17.66 13.31 4.07
CA LEU A 412 -17.42 12.18 3.18
C LEU A 412 -17.50 10.86 3.97
N PRO A 413 -17.97 9.76 3.35
CA PRO A 413 -17.92 8.43 3.95
C PRO A 413 -16.52 8.03 4.46
N LEU A 414 -16.44 7.52 5.68
CA LEU A 414 -15.18 6.99 6.22
C LEU A 414 -14.93 5.58 5.67
N LEU A 415 -14.06 5.48 4.66
CA LEU A 415 -13.61 4.20 4.10
C LEU A 415 -12.38 3.71 4.86
N TYR A 416 -12.53 2.66 5.66
CA TYR A 416 -11.43 2.07 6.43
C TYR A 416 -11.59 0.57 6.61
N THR A 417 -10.48 -0.13 6.85
CA THR A 417 -10.46 -1.57 7.10
C THR A 417 -10.01 -1.88 8.53
N LYS A 418 -9.89 -3.18 8.85
CA LYS A 418 -9.23 -3.62 10.09
C LYS A 418 -7.77 -3.17 10.20
N VAL A 419 -7.13 -2.88 9.06
CA VAL A 419 -5.72 -2.45 8.99
C VAL A 419 -5.51 -1.14 9.76
N SER A 420 -6.49 -0.23 9.76
CA SER A 420 -6.47 1.01 10.57
C SER A 420 -6.09 0.75 12.04
N LEU A 421 -6.85 -0.10 12.75
CA LEU A 421 -6.63 -0.37 14.17
C LEU A 421 -5.46 -1.33 14.39
N GLU A 422 -5.25 -2.28 13.47
CA GLU A 422 -4.14 -3.23 13.52
C GLU A 422 -2.78 -2.52 13.47
N GLN A 423 -2.58 -1.62 12.51
CA GLN A 423 -1.34 -0.86 12.35
C GLN A 423 -1.16 0.19 13.45
N ALA A 424 -2.22 0.90 13.85
CA ALA A 424 -2.15 1.82 14.97
C ALA A 424 -1.70 1.10 16.26
N SER A 425 -2.20 -0.12 16.49
CA SER A 425 -1.82 -0.94 17.64
C SER A 425 -0.38 -1.46 17.53
N GLY A 426 0.05 -1.91 16.36
CA GLY A 426 1.44 -2.34 16.12
C GLY A 426 2.45 -1.21 16.26
N ASN A 427 2.08 0.02 15.90
CA ASN A 427 2.98 1.18 15.94
C ASN A 427 2.97 1.93 17.28
N GLY A 428 2.16 1.51 18.25
CA GLY A 428 2.12 2.17 19.56
C GLY A 428 1.29 3.46 19.59
N LEU A 429 0.41 3.68 18.60
CA LEU A 429 -0.26 4.96 18.38
C LEU A 429 -1.56 5.09 19.19
N ILE A 430 -1.41 5.25 20.52
CA ILE A 430 -2.54 5.34 21.46
C ILE A 430 -3.51 6.47 21.09
N LEU A 431 -3.01 7.64 20.68
CA LEU A 431 -3.87 8.79 20.31
C LEU A 431 -4.81 8.48 19.15
N VAL A 432 -4.39 7.64 18.18
CA VAL A 432 -5.28 7.19 17.09
C VAL A 432 -6.34 6.24 17.63
N LEU A 433 -5.97 5.32 18.51
CA LEU A 433 -6.90 4.38 19.14
C LEU A 433 -7.95 5.11 20.00
N GLU A 434 -7.54 6.13 20.74
CA GLU A 434 -8.43 7.02 21.49
C GLU A 434 -9.38 7.78 20.57
N TRP A 435 -8.86 8.35 19.48
CA TRP A 435 -9.70 9.02 18.49
C TRP A 435 -10.78 8.08 17.93
N TRP A 436 -10.44 6.83 17.59
CA TRP A 436 -11.43 5.85 17.11
C TRP A 436 -12.46 5.49 18.18
N ARG A 437 -12.03 5.25 19.42
CA ARG A 437 -12.93 4.97 20.55
C ARG A 437 -13.93 6.11 20.74
N ASP A 438 -13.43 7.34 20.78
CA ASP A 438 -14.25 8.53 21.03
C ASP A 438 -15.14 8.84 19.82
N ALA A 439 -14.64 8.63 18.60
CA ALA A 439 -15.43 8.80 17.39
C ALA A 439 -16.59 7.79 17.31
N ALA A 440 -16.35 6.52 17.62
CA ALA A 440 -17.37 5.47 17.64
C ALA A 440 -18.38 5.64 18.79
N ALA A 441 -17.98 6.27 19.90
CA ALA A 441 -18.89 6.63 20.98
C ALA A 441 -19.87 7.74 20.57
N LEU A 442 -19.44 8.64 19.67
CA LEU A 442 -20.23 9.78 19.19
C LEU A 442 -21.08 9.47 17.96
N ASP A 443 -20.62 8.57 17.09
CA ASP A 443 -21.27 8.23 15.83
C ASP A 443 -21.41 6.70 15.69
N HIS A 444 -22.65 6.22 15.76
CA HIS A 444 -22.98 4.80 15.67
C HIS A 444 -22.72 4.19 14.29
N ASN A 445 -22.52 5.00 13.24
CA ASN A 445 -22.13 4.50 11.93
C ASN A 445 -20.66 4.04 11.90
N ILE A 446 -19.85 4.50 12.86
CA ILE A 446 -18.45 4.12 12.98
C ILE A 446 -18.34 2.81 13.76
N VAL A 447 -18.16 1.70 13.04
CA VAL A 447 -17.94 0.38 13.63
C VAL A 447 -16.46 0.12 13.86
N LEU A 448 -16.07 -0.17 15.10
CA LEU A 448 -14.69 -0.51 15.44
C LEU A 448 -14.30 -1.89 14.90
N LYS A 449 -13.41 -1.93 13.91
CA LYS A 449 -12.91 -3.16 13.27
C LYS A 449 -11.61 -3.61 13.94
N THR A 450 -11.69 -4.17 15.16
CA THR A 450 -10.51 -4.47 15.99
C THR A 450 -9.54 -5.48 15.36
N GLY A 451 -10.02 -6.40 14.54
CA GLY A 451 -9.16 -7.33 13.79
C GLY A 451 -8.14 -8.05 14.69
N ARG A 452 -6.90 -8.17 14.22
CA ARG A 452 -5.75 -8.77 14.92
C ARG A 452 -4.93 -7.75 15.72
N SER A 453 -5.53 -6.63 16.15
CA SER A 453 -4.82 -5.50 16.78
C SER A 453 -3.92 -5.90 17.95
N LEU A 454 -4.38 -6.79 18.83
CA LEU A 454 -3.58 -7.30 19.96
C LEU A 454 -2.34 -8.08 19.51
N LEU A 455 -2.43 -8.84 18.42
CA LEU A 455 -1.31 -9.62 17.91
C LEU A 455 -0.25 -8.72 17.28
N TRP A 456 -0.66 -7.66 16.59
CA TRP A 456 0.25 -6.64 16.06
C TRP A 456 0.96 -5.87 17.17
N ALA A 457 0.23 -5.44 18.21
CA ALA A 457 0.82 -4.84 19.40
C ALA A 457 1.84 -5.78 20.06
N ALA A 458 1.50 -7.06 20.19
CA ALA A 458 2.40 -8.07 20.76
C ALA A 458 3.63 -8.35 19.89
N THR A 459 3.48 -8.33 18.56
CA THR A 459 4.57 -8.52 17.58
C THR A 459 5.62 -7.43 17.68
N ASN A 460 5.19 -6.18 17.89
CA ASN A 460 6.05 -5.01 17.94
C ASN A 460 6.44 -4.58 19.37
N GLY A 461 6.11 -5.38 20.39
CA GLY A 461 6.51 -5.08 21.76
C GLY A 461 5.72 -3.93 22.43
N GLN A 462 4.52 -3.60 21.96
CA GLN A 462 3.75 -2.44 22.42
C GLN A 462 2.95 -2.75 23.70
N ALA A 463 3.64 -2.80 24.84
CA ALA A 463 3.01 -3.11 26.13
C ALA A 463 1.97 -2.06 26.58
N ASP A 464 2.19 -0.79 26.29
CA ASP A 464 1.27 0.30 26.66
C ASP A 464 -0.06 0.19 25.92
N VAL A 465 -0.02 -0.19 24.64
CA VAL A 465 -1.21 -0.47 23.83
C VAL A 465 -2.04 -1.62 24.40
N LEU A 466 -1.40 -2.67 24.93
CA LEU A 466 -2.13 -3.76 25.61
C LEU A 466 -2.87 -3.28 26.87
N ARG A 467 -2.25 -2.38 27.65
CA ARG A 467 -2.93 -1.77 28.80
C ARG A 467 -4.11 -0.92 28.36
N TRP A 468 -3.93 -0.15 27.29
CA TRP A 468 -5.01 0.65 26.70
C TRP A 468 -6.18 -0.22 26.22
N TRP A 469 -5.93 -1.30 25.48
CA TRP A 469 -6.98 -2.23 25.01
C TRP A 469 -7.72 -2.90 26.16
N HIS A 470 -7.02 -3.25 27.24
CA HIS A 470 -7.64 -3.81 28.43
C HIS A 470 -8.53 -2.78 29.16
N ALA A 471 -8.09 -1.53 29.23
CA ALA A 471 -8.82 -0.44 29.90
C ALA A 471 -9.98 0.12 29.06
N SER A 472 -9.94 0.00 27.74
CA SER A 472 -10.91 0.64 26.82
C SER A 472 -12.30 0.00 26.84
N GLY A 473 -12.44 -1.21 27.39
CA GLY A 473 -13.72 -1.94 27.41
C GLY A 473 -14.19 -2.42 26.03
N ILE A 474 -13.37 -2.25 24.99
CA ILE A 474 -13.68 -2.71 23.63
C ILE A 474 -13.47 -4.24 23.58
N GLN A 475 -14.35 -4.95 22.87
CA GLN A 475 -14.20 -6.40 22.72
C GLN A 475 -12.89 -6.75 22.01
N MET A 476 -12.03 -7.46 22.74
CA MET A 476 -10.72 -7.92 22.29
C MET A 476 -10.81 -9.25 21.56
N GLY A 477 -10.52 -9.26 20.26
CA GLY A 477 -10.31 -10.48 19.48
C GLY A 477 -8.89 -11.04 19.67
N TYR A 478 -8.70 -12.35 19.46
CA TYR A 478 -7.38 -13.01 19.40
C TYR A 478 -6.52 -12.92 20.68
N SER A 479 -7.14 -12.72 21.85
CA SER A 479 -6.45 -12.62 23.14
C SER A 479 -5.58 -13.85 23.48
N GLY A 480 -5.98 -15.05 23.02
CA GLY A 480 -5.22 -16.30 23.19
C GLY A 480 -3.94 -16.41 22.37
N GLY A 481 -3.74 -15.56 21.36
CA GLY A 481 -2.55 -15.54 20.52
C GLY A 481 -1.42 -14.63 21.03
N VAL A 482 -1.69 -13.77 22.02
CA VAL A 482 -0.75 -12.76 22.52
C VAL A 482 0.50 -13.41 23.12
N ALA A 483 0.34 -14.42 23.98
CA ALA A 483 1.45 -15.10 24.63
C ALA A 483 2.36 -15.84 23.63
N PHE A 484 1.78 -16.48 22.62
CA PHE A 484 2.52 -17.11 21.53
C PHE A 484 3.30 -16.07 20.71
N THR A 485 2.63 -14.98 20.33
CA THR A 485 3.24 -13.93 19.49
C THR A 485 4.40 -13.24 20.21
N ALA A 486 4.21 -12.86 21.47
CA ALA A 486 5.27 -12.27 22.27
C ALA A 486 6.45 -13.23 22.47
N SER A 487 6.17 -14.54 22.64
CA SER A 487 7.22 -15.56 22.74
C SER A 487 7.98 -15.77 21.44
N ARG A 488 7.29 -15.66 20.29
CA ARG A 488 7.86 -15.79 18.95
C ARG A 488 8.81 -14.65 18.59
N TRP A 489 8.55 -13.45 19.08
CA TRP A 489 9.31 -12.23 18.78
C TRP A 489 10.25 -11.78 19.91
N GLY A 490 10.24 -12.45 21.05
CA GLY A 490 11.18 -12.18 22.15
C GLY A 490 10.75 -11.10 23.14
N HIS A 491 9.48 -10.71 23.17
CA HIS A 491 9.00 -9.56 23.95
C HIS A 491 8.56 -9.95 25.37
N VAL A 492 9.51 -10.07 26.28
CA VAL A 492 9.26 -10.45 27.69
C VAL A 492 8.38 -9.43 28.43
N HIS A 493 8.60 -8.13 28.21
CA HIS A 493 7.80 -7.07 28.83
C HIS A 493 6.32 -7.11 28.40
N VAL A 494 6.04 -7.59 27.18
CA VAL A 494 4.69 -7.84 26.70
C VAL A 494 4.05 -9.03 27.42
N LEU A 495 4.77 -10.16 27.54
CA LEU A 495 4.29 -11.34 28.30
C LEU A 495 3.95 -10.97 29.73
N GLU A 496 4.85 -10.20 30.36
CA GLU A 496 4.70 -9.74 31.74
C GLU A 496 3.52 -8.79 31.91
N THR A 497 3.35 -7.83 31.00
CA THR A 497 2.19 -6.92 31.02
C THR A 497 0.90 -7.69 30.79
N TRP A 498 0.87 -8.60 29.82
CA TRP A 498 -0.31 -9.41 29.52
C TRP A 498 -0.72 -10.32 30.69
N ARG A 499 0.25 -10.95 31.36
CA ARG A 499 0.05 -11.71 32.59
C ARG A 499 -0.60 -10.87 33.68
N LYS A 500 -0.08 -9.67 33.93
CA LYS A 500 -0.62 -8.75 34.95
C LYS A 500 -2.05 -8.28 34.62
N LEU A 501 -2.38 -8.08 33.35
CA LEU A 501 -3.72 -7.63 32.92
C LEU A 501 -4.77 -8.74 32.98
N GLN A 502 -4.44 -9.96 32.54
CA GLN A 502 -5.40 -11.08 32.55
C GLN A 502 -5.51 -11.75 33.93
N GLY A 503 -4.42 -11.70 34.71
CA GLY A 503 -4.22 -12.47 35.92
C GLY A 503 -3.55 -13.82 35.62
N ASP A 504 -2.75 -14.31 36.57
CA ASP A 504 -1.85 -15.46 36.37
C ASP A 504 -2.57 -16.74 35.89
N GLY A 505 -3.81 -16.97 36.31
CA GLY A 505 -4.61 -18.16 35.96
C GLY A 505 -5.40 -18.05 34.66
N ASN A 506 -5.52 -16.85 34.08
CA ASN A 506 -6.34 -16.58 32.90
C ASN A 506 -5.53 -16.37 31.63
N VAL A 507 -4.19 -16.44 31.72
CA VAL A 507 -3.33 -16.37 30.54
C VAL A 507 -3.57 -17.60 29.68
N LEU A 508 -4.12 -17.40 28.48
CA LEU A 508 -4.32 -18.44 27.49
C LEU A 508 -3.03 -18.64 26.68
N PHE A 509 -2.52 -19.88 26.65
CA PHE A 509 -1.36 -20.25 25.84
C PHE A 509 -1.32 -21.76 25.57
N ASP A 510 -0.69 -22.15 24.47
CA ASP A 510 -0.29 -23.54 24.23
C ASP A 510 1.17 -23.72 24.69
N ALA A 511 1.34 -24.46 25.79
CA ALA A 511 2.63 -24.68 26.42
C ALA A 511 3.67 -25.36 25.49
N GLU A 512 3.24 -26.21 24.56
CA GLU A 512 4.16 -26.85 23.61
C GLU A 512 4.63 -25.85 22.56
N GLU A 513 3.72 -25.04 22.02
CA GLU A 513 4.04 -24.06 20.96
C GLU A 513 4.88 -22.90 21.46
N VAL A 514 4.56 -22.30 22.62
CA VAL A 514 5.30 -21.14 23.14
C VAL A 514 6.75 -21.47 23.49
N ILE A 515 6.99 -22.68 24.02
CA ILE A 515 8.34 -23.16 24.36
C ILE A 515 9.11 -23.55 23.11
N PHE A 516 8.46 -24.26 22.17
CA PHE A 516 9.05 -24.63 20.89
C PHE A 516 9.50 -23.39 20.10
N ILE A 517 8.63 -22.40 19.92
CA ILE A 517 8.94 -21.22 19.10
C ILE A 517 10.01 -20.34 19.74
N ALA A 518 9.98 -20.16 21.07
CA ALA A 518 11.02 -19.41 21.79
C ALA A 518 12.38 -20.11 21.70
N THR A 519 12.40 -21.44 21.74
CA THR A 519 13.61 -22.26 21.57
C THR A 519 14.17 -22.12 20.15
N ALA A 520 13.34 -22.36 19.13
CA ALA A 520 13.73 -22.30 17.72
C ALA A 520 14.22 -20.90 17.31
N ARG A 521 13.65 -19.84 17.88
CA ARG A 521 14.02 -18.42 17.62
C ARG A 521 15.16 -17.91 18.52
N GLN A 522 15.67 -18.72 19.45
CA GLN A 522 16.75 -18.34 20.37
C GLN A 522 16.43 -17.21 21.35
N HIS A 523 15.16 -17.08 21.75
CA HIS A 523 14.70 -16.10 22.73
C HIS A 523 14.87 -16.63 24.16
N VAL A 524 16.11 -16.62 24.65
CA VAL A 524 16.50 -17.14 25.98
C VAL A 524 15.76 -16.44 27.12
N GLU A 525 15.56 -15.13 27.03
CA GLU A 525 14.86 -14.34 28.05
C GLU A 525 13.38 -14.75 28.18
N VAL A 526 12.74 -15.10 27.06
CA VAL A 526 11.38 -15.63 27.04
C VAL A 526 11.32 -17.01 27.68
N LEU A 527 12.30 -17.89 27.40
CA LEU A 527 12.39 -19.20 28.05
C LEU A 527 12.57 -19.07 29.56
N GLU A 528 13.40 -18.13 30.01
CA GLU A 528 13.58 -17.82 31.43
C GLU A 528 12.29 -17.27 32.06
N TRP A 529 11.58 -16.38 31.37
CA TRP A 529 10.28 -15.90 31.82
C TRP A 529 9.26 -17.04 31.99
N TRP A 530 9.14 -17.94 31.00
CA TRP A 530 8.24 -19.10 31.10
C TRP A 530 8.64 -20.06 32.23
N ARG A 531 9.93 -20.23 32.49
CA ARG A 531 10.45 -21.02 33.62
C ARG A 531 10.06 -20.39 34.96
N GLN A 532 10.20 -19.07 35.10
CA GLN A 532 9.82 -18.35 36.31
C GLN A 532 8.29 -18.34 36.52
N PHE A 533 7.52 -18.19 35.43
CA PHE A 533 6.06 -18.31 35.43
C PHE A 533 5.61 -19.70 35.88
N ALA A 534 6.26 -20.76 35.38
CA ALA A 534 5.95 -22.12 35.75
C ALA A 534 6.25 -22.43 37.24
N ARG A 535 7.25 -21.76 37.81
CA ARG A 535 7.64 -21.89 39.23
C ARG A 535 6.90 -20.93 40.16
N GLY A 536 6.20 -19.93 39.62
CA GLY A 536 5.56 -18.89 40.41
C GLY A 536 6.56 -17.93 41.08
N THR A 537 7.76 -17.78 40.50
CA THR A 537 8.81 -16.89 41.01
C THR A 537 8.78 -15.50 40.39
N LEU A 538 7.90 -15.26 39.40
CA LEU A 538 7.68 -13.92 38.88
C LEU A 538 7.00 -13.04 39.94
N ASP A 539 7.26 -11.73 39.84
CA ASP A 539 6.71 -10.73 40.74
C ASP A 539 5.18 -10.87 40.83
N GLY A 540 4.66 -10.93 42.06
CA GLY A 540 3.22 -11.04 42.35
C GLY A 540 2.63 -12.46 42.41
N MET A 541 3.36 -13.51 42.00
CA MET A 541 2.83 -14.89 42.01
C MET A 541 2.89 -15.58 43.38
N ASN A 542 3.77 -15.14 44.28
CA ASN A 542 3.95 -15.69 45.63
C ASN A 542 4.10 -17.23 45.65
N GLY A 543 4.82 -17.80 44.68
CA GLY A 543 5.04 -19.25 44.57
C GLY A 543 3.90 -20.04 43.92
N ARG A 544 2.83 -19.37 43.46
CA ARG A 544 1.72 -20.02 42.72
C ARG A 544 2.07 -20.20 41.25
N GLY A 545 2.90 -21.19 40.95
CA GLY A 545 3.30 -21.52 39.58
C GLY A 545 2.18 -22.11 38.72
N VAL A 546 2.24 -21.87 37.41
CA VAL A 546 1.30 -22.43 36.42
C VAL A 546 1.92 -23.64 35.73
N LYS A 547 1.15 -24.71 35.51
CA LYS A 547 1.68 -25.94 34.91
C LYS A 547 1.87 -25.78 33.41
N VAL A 548 3.13 -25.65 32.97
CA VAL A 548 3.52 -25.63 31.55
C VAL A 548 3.95 -27.06 31.16
N LYS A 549 3.16 -27.78 30.35
CA LYS A 549 3.48 -29.13 29.88
C LYS A 549 3.82 -29.11 28.39
N PHE A 550 4.88 -29.80 27.98
CA PHE A 550 5.26 -29.92 26.57
C PHE A 550 5.84 -31.31 26.28
N ARG A 551 5.93 -31.67 25.00
CA ARG A 551 6.56 -32.91 24.53
C ARG A 551 8.01 -32.68 24.17
N THR A 552 8.89 -33.52 24.72
CA THR A 552 10.36 -33.47 24.55
C THR A 552 10.82 -33.50 23.09
N ARG A 553 10.22 -34.34 22.25
CA ARG A 553 10.69 -34.62 20.89
C ARG A 553 10.75 -33.38 19.98
N ARG A 554 9.68 -32.57 19.93
CA ARG A 554 9.63 -31.37 19.07
C ARG A 554 10.61 -30.29 19.51
N ILE A 555 10.81 -30.15 20.83
CA ILE A 555 11.76 -29.18 21.38
C ILE A 555 13.18 -29.64 21.12
N GLN A 556 13.47 -30.94 21.16
CA GLN A 556 14.80 -31.48 20.81
C GLN A 556 15.22 -31.07 19.40
N GLU A 557 14.36 -31.27 18.40
CA GLU A 557 14.61 -30.86 17.00
C GLU A 557 14.90 -29.35 16.90
N ALA A 558 14.18 -28.52 17.69
CA ALA A 558 14.44 -27.08 17.75
C ALA A 558 15.77 -26.73 18.44
N VAL A 559 16.18 -27.47 19.47
CA VAL A 559 17.44 -27.24 20.20
C VAL A 559 18.66 -27.55 19.34
N GLU A 560 18.59 -28.60 18.51
CA GLU A 560 19.70 -29.00 17.62
C GLU A 560 20.10 -27.89 16.63
N SER A 561 19.17 -26.99 16.30
CA SER A 561 19.39 -25.85 15.39
C SER A 561 19.57 -24.51 16.10
N ALA A 562 19.60 -24.47 17.44
CA ALA A 562 19.50 -23.24 18.24
C ALA A 562 20.56 -23.17 19.37
N PRO A 563 21.81 -22.76 19.10
CA PRO A 563 22.93 -22.87 20.04
C PRO A 563 22.76 -22.05 21.33
N LYS A 564 22.17 -20.85 21.28
CA LYS A 564 21.92 -20.05 22.49
C LYS A 564 20.87 -20.69 23.39
N SER A 565 19.80 -21.21 22.79
CA SER A 565 18.77 -21.95 23.53
C SER A 565 19.35 -23.24 24.10
N GLN A 566 20.23 -23.92 23.36
CA GLN A 566 20.89 -25.15 23.79
C GLN A 566 21.65 -24.97 25.10
N GLU A 567 22.39 -23.87 25.24
CA GLU A 567 23.09 -23.55 26.48
C GLU A 567 22.11 -23.31 27.65
N TRP A 568 21.01 -22.59 27.41
CA TRP A 568 19.97 -22.39 28.43
C TRP A 568 19.33 -23.73 28.86
N TRP A 569 18.98 -24.58 27.89
CA TRP A 569 18.42 -25.91 28.15
C TRP A 569 19.40 -26.83 28.89
N PHE A 570 20.70 -26.74 28.59
CA PHE A 570 21.76 -27.44 29.32
C PHE A 570 21.88 -26.98 30.76
N ARG A 571 21.87 -25.67 31.01
CA ARG A 571 22.03 -25.07 32.34
C ARG A 571 20.86 -25.39 33.28
N TYR A 572 19.63 -25.39 32.76
CA TYR A 572 18.43 -25.48 33.59
C TYR A 572 17.70 -26.83 33.55
N ARG A 573 18.32 -27.84 32.90
CA ARG A 573 17.92 -29.25 32.79
C ARG A 573 16.49 -29.55 33.25
N LEU A 574 15.57 -29.76 32.30
CA LEU A 574 14.29 -30.46 32.49
C LEU A 574 13.32 -29.92 33.57
N GLY A 575 13.59 -28.78 34.22
CA GLY A 575 12.83 -28.30 35.36
C GLY A 575 11.70 -27.32 35.05
N ILE A 576 10.80 -27.66 34.13
CA ILE A 576 9.50 -26.97 33.92
C ILE A 576 8.38 -27.99 34.27
N GLY A 577 8.31 -28.41 35.54
CA GLY A 577 7.30 -29.35 36.03
C GLY A 577 7.89 -30.56 36.76
N LYS A 578 7.07 -31.21 37.60
CA LYS A 578 7.50 -32.23 38.58
C LYS A 578 7.63 -33.67 38.07
N ASP A 579 7.29 -34.00 36.82
CA ASP A 579 7.32 -35.40 36.34
C ASP A 579 8.05 -35.54 34.97
N GLN A 580 9.23 -36.20 35.00
CA GLN A 580 9.85 -37.21 34.09
C GLN A 580 9.64 -37.18 32.55
N ASP A 581 10.55 -37.57 31.63
CA ASP A 581 11.76 -38.41 31.63
C ASP A 581 12.58 -38.20 30.32
N TRP A 582 13.90 -38.48 30.41
CA TRP A 582 14.94 -38.71 29.38
C TRP A 582 15.15 -37.72 28.20
N TRP A 583 16.35 -37.12 28.14
CA TRP A 583 16.85 -36.27 27.04
C TRP A 583 18.13 -36.91 26.45
N PRO A 584 18.42 -36.78 25.14
CA PRO A 584 19.57 -37.43 24.52
C PRO A 584 20.93 -36.94 25.04
N SER A 585 21.88 -37.87 25.05
CA SER A 585 23.25 -37.74 25.56
C SER A 585 24.13 -36.70 24.85
N PHE A 586 23.73 -36.16 23.68
CA PHE A 586 24.56 -35.19 22.94
C PHE A 586 24.58 -33.79 23.57
N LEU A 587 23.66 -33.51 24.52
CA LEU A 587 23.76 -32.34 25.40
C LEU A 587 24.69 -32.57 26.59
N ALA A 588 25.23 -33.78 26.79
CA ALA A 588 26.29 -34.00 27.76
C ALA A 588 27.64 -33.71 27.09
N LEU A 589 28.09 -32.46 27.20
CA LEU A 589 29.52 -32.13 27.12
C LEU A 589 30.14 -32.24 28.50
#